data_AF-W8X9Q5-F1
#
_entry.id   AF-W8X9Q5-F1
#
_cell.length_a   1.000
_cell.length_b   1.000
_cell.length_c   1.000
_cell.angle_alpha   90.00
_cell.angle_beta   90.00
_cell.angle_gamma   90.00
#
_symmetry.space_group_name_H-M   'P 1'
#
loop_
_entity.id
_entity.type
_entity.pdbx_description
1 polymer ?
#
loop_
_entity_poly.entity_id
_entity_poly.type
_entity_poly.pdbx_seq_one_letter_code
_entity_poly.pdbx_strand_id
1 'polypeptide(L)'
;MEWEWRCAWDGWIFLLWFGRVRQDQILLSRREAIMRTTQQLSITLPNELADVVKSKVRTGEYASESEVIRDGLRALLARDRAVESWLQHQVVPAYDALKADPSRAVTPEQVRARL
;
A
#
# COMPACT_ATOMS: atom_id res chain seq x y z
N MET A 1 -39.80 51.06 1.73
CA MET A 1 -38.68 51.16 2.69
C MET A 1 -37.97 49.82 2.69
N GLU A 2 -36.66 49.88 2.50
CA GLU A 2 -35.68 48.80 2.73
C GLU A 2 -35.46 47.74 1.63
N TRP A 3 -34.86 48.17 0.51
CA TRP A 3 -34.24 47.28 -0.51
C TRP A 3 -32.97 47.88 -1.15
N GLU A 4 -32.18 48.66 -0.41
CA GLU A 4 -31.00 49.30 -1.01
C GLU A 4 -29.89 49.53 0.02
N TRP A 5 -29.14 48.48 0.35
CA TRP A 5 -27.82 48.64 0.96
C TRP A 5 -26.82 47.66 0.35
N ARG A 6 -25.83 48.25 -0.34
CA ARG A 6 -24.45 47.76 -0.54
C ARG A 6 -24.16 46.95 -1.80
N CYS A 7 -24.59 47.49 -2.93
CA CYS A 7 -23.87 47.41 -4.21
C CYS A 7 -22.85 48.56 -4.30
N ALA A 8 -21.70 48.45 -3.63
CA ALA A 8 -20.56 49.35 -3.86
C ALA A 8 -19.27 48.56 -3.65
N TRP A 9 -18.84 47.95 -4.74
CA TRP A 9 -17.71 47.03 -4.82
C TRP A 9 -16.40 47.80 -4.88
N ASP A 10 -15.62 47.77 -3.80
CA ASP A 10 -14.25 48.27 -3.81
C ASP A 10 -13.37 47.36 -4.69
N GLY A 11 -12.90 47.89 -5.82
CA GLY A 11 -11.97 47.18 -6.72
C GLY A 11 -10.69 46.69 -6.03
N TRP A 12 -10.35 47.23 -4.87
CA TRP A 12 -9.26 46.78 -4.00
C TRP A 12 -9.54 45.43 -3.33
N ILE A 13 -10.79 45.16 -2.95
CA ILE A 13 -11.19 43.86 -2.36
C ILE A 13 -11.20 42.79 -3.45
N PHE A 14 -11.61 43.12 -4.68
CA PHE A 14 -11.57 42.18 -5.80
C PHE A 14 -10.13 41.78 -6.16
N LEU A 15 -9.17 42.71 -6.19
CA LEU A 15 -7.76 42.37 -6.44
C LEU A 15 -7.12 41.57 -5.29
N LEU A 16 -7.48 41.84 -4.03
CA LEU A 16 -7.03 41.06 -2.88
C LEU A 16 -7.66 39.66 -2.85
N TRP A 17 -8.94 39.54 -3.23
CA TRP A 17 -9.66 38.26 -3.33
C TRP A 17 -9.18 37.44 -4.53
N PHE A 18 -8.98 38.05 -5.71
CA PHE A 18 -8.42 37.40 -6.89
C PHE A 18 -6.95 37.02 -6.68
N GLY A 19 -6.19 37.84 -5.94
CA GLY A 19 -4.84 37.52 -5.50
C GLY A 19 -4.80 36.33 -4.54
N ARG A 20 -5.78 36.22 -3.63
CA ARG A 20 -5.93 35.08 -2.71
C ARG A 20 -6.39 33.81 -3.42
N VAL A 21 -7.36 33.87 -4.32
CA VAL A 21 -7.81 32.73 -5.14
C VAL A 21 -6.66 32.23 -6.03
N ARG A 22 -5.86 33.14 -6.60
CA ARG A 22 -4.66 32.77 -7.38
C ARG A 22 -3.54 32.20 -6.50
N GLN A 23 -3.35 32.70 -5.29
CA GLN A 23 -2.42 32.11 -4.31
C GLN A 23 -2.88 30.73 -3.83
N ASP A 24 -4.18 30.55 -3.60
CA ASP A 24 -4.75 29.26 -3.20
C ASP A 24 -4.60 28.24 -4.33
N GLN A 25 -4.79 28.63 -5.59
CA GLN A 25 -4.50 27.79 -6.76
C GLN A 25 -3.01 27.42 -6.88
N ILE A 26 -2.09 28.36 -6.59
CA ILE A 26 -0.64 28.08 -6.59
C ILE A 26 -0.25 27.15 -5.43
N LEU A 27 -0.87 27.29 -4.26
CA LEU A 27 -0.64 26.44 -3.09
C LEU A 27 -1.26 25.04 -3.26
N LEU A 28 -2.40 24.93 -3.94
CA LEU A 28 -3.03 23.65 -4.29
C LEU A 28 -2.21 22.91 -5.36
N SER A 29 -1.76 23.62 -6.40
CA SER A 29 -0.89 23.08 -7.45
C SER A 29 0.49 22.64 -6.91
N ARG A 30 1.05 23.41 -5.96
CA ARG A 30 2.27 23.01 -5.24
C ARG A 30 2.05 21.81 -4.31
N ARG A 31 0.83 21.60 -3.80
CA ARG A 31 0.46 20.41 -3.02
C ARG A 31 0.26 19.16 -3.88
N GLU A 32 -0.30 19.31 -5.08
CA GLU A 32 -0.44 18.22 -6.05
C GLU A 32 0.90 17.75 -6.62
N ALA A 33 1.84 18.68 -6.86
CA ALA A 33 3.19 18.35 -7.33
C ALA A 33 4.09 17.69 -6.25
N ILE A 34 3.69 17.70 -4.96
CA ILE A 34 4.44 17.09 -3.85
C ILE A 34 3.76 15.81 -3.35
N MET A 35 2.96 15.14 -4.18
CA MET A 35 2.61 13.73 -3.91
C MET A 35 3.79 12.84 -4.30
N ARG A 36 4.81 12.77 -3.44
CA ARG A 36 5.86 11.76 -3.58
C ARG A 36 5.24 10.38 -3.41
N THR A 37 5.28 9.56 -4.46
CA THR A 37 4.82 8.15 -4.45
C THR A 37 5.77 7.21 -3.70
N THR A 38 6.87 7.74 -3.15
CA THR A 38 7.86 7.01 -2.36
C THR A 38 8.15 7.77 -1.07
N GLN A 39 8.21 7.05 0.05
CA GLN A 39 8.60 7.59 1.35
C GLN A 39 9.99 7.06 1.72
N GLN A 40 10.87 7.94 2.18
CA GLN A 40 12.16 7.51 2.73
C GLN A 40 11.95 7.04 4.17
N LEU A 41 12.42 5.84 4.48
CA LEU A 41 12.36 5.24 5.81
C LEU A 41 13.78 4.92 6.27
N SER A 42 14.06 5.15 7.55
CA SER A 42 15.28 4.68 8.21
C SER A 42 14.91 3.49 9.09
N ILE A 43 15.56 2.36 8.86
CA ILE A 43 15.33 1.13 9.62
C ILE A 43 16.65 0.61 10.16
N THR A 44 16.62 0.03 11.35
CA THR A 44 17.79 -0.65 11.92
C THR A 44 17.68 -2.14 11.60
N LEU A 45 18.69 -2.69 10.94
CA LEU A 45 18.80 -4.12 10.67
C LEU A 45 19.89 -4.74 11.57
N PRO A 46 19.73 -6.00 11.99
CA PRO A 46 20.84 -6.80 12.48
C PRO A 46 22.00 -6.81 11.48
N ASN A 47 23.23 -6.81 11.97
CA ASN A 47 24.43 -6.72 11.13
C ASN A 47 24.46 -7.79 10.03
N GLU A 48 24.09 -9.03 10.36
CA GLU A 48 24.04 -10.13 9.39
C GLU A 48 23.11 -9.84 8.20
N LEU A 49 21.92 -9.28 8.45
CA LEU A 49 20.99 -8.94 7.38
C LEU A 49 21.46 -7.72 6.58
N ALA A 50 22.08 -6.74 7.24
CA ALA A 50 22.68 -5.61 6.55
C ALA A 50 23.79 -6.07 5.59
N ASP A 51 24.60 -7.05 5.99
CA ASP A 51 25.65 -7.62 5.14
C ASP A 51 25.09 -8.39 3.95
N VAL A 52 23.99 -9.13 4.14
CA VAL A 52 23.27 -9.77 3.03
C VAL A 52 22.81 -8.73 2.01
N VAL A 53 22.15 -7.65 2.46
CA VAL A 53 21.67 -6.57 1.57
C VAL A 53 22.83 -5.92 0.82
N LYS A 54 23.92 -5.58 1.53
CA LYS A 54 25.13 -4.99 0.91
C LYS A 54 25.77 -5.95 -0.10
N SER A 55 25.79 -7.26 0.20
CA SER A 55 26.33 -8.27 -0.72
C SER A 55 25.52 -8.37 -2.00
N LYS A 56 24.19 -8.31 -1.90
CA LYS A 56 23.28 -8.32 -3.05
C LYS A 56 23.48 -7.10 -3.97
N VAL A 57 23.74 -5.93 -3.40
CA VAL A 57 24.07 -4.73 -4.19
C VAL A 57 25.46 -4.84 -4.80
N ARG A 58 26.46 -5.29 -4.01
CA ARG A 58 27.85 -5.42 -4.48
C ARG A 58 28.03 -6.44 -5.61
N THR A 59 27.25 -7.51 -5.59
CA THR A 59 27.22 -8.53 -6.66
C THR A 59 26.51 -8.05 -7.92
N GLY A 60 25.86 -6.89 -7.89
CA GLY A 60 25.11 -6.33 -9.01
C GLY A 60 23.74 -6.99 -9.22
N GLU A 61 23.30 -7.86 -8.31
CA GLU A 61 21.95 -8.45 -8.36
C GLU A 61 20.87 -7.35 -8.19
N TYR A 62 21.20 -6.28 -7.46
CA TYR A 62 20.33 -5.13 -7.24
C TYR A 62 21.10 -3.81 -7.36
N ALA A 63 20.43 -2.75 -7.84
CA ALA A 63 21.04 -1.44 -8.03
C ALA A 63 21.20 -0.64 -6.73
N SER A 64 20.41 -0.96 -5.68
CA SER A 64 20.47 -0.28 -4.39
C SER A 64 19.88 -1.11 -3.27
N GLU A 65 20.23 -0.78 -2.02
CA GLU A 65 19.68 -1.41 -0.83
C GLU A 65 18.15 -1.22 -0.76
N SER A 66 17.67 -0.04 -1.16
CA SER A 66 16.23 0.27 -1.23
C SER A 66 15.48 -0.65 -2.19
N GLU A 67 16.14 -1.15 -3.23
CA GLU A 67 15.55 -2.10 -4.17
C GLU A 67 15.45 -3.50 -3.58
N VAL A 68 16.52 -3.98 -2.93
CA VAL A 68 16.52 -5.27 -2.23
C VAL A 68 15.36 -5.34 -1.22
N ILE A 69 15.21 -4.30 -0.40
CA ILE A 69 14.16 -4.25 0.62
C ILE A 69 12.77 -4.20 -0.01
N ARG A 70 12.58 -3.39 -1.06
CA ARG A 70 11.29 -3.30 -1.75
C ARG A 70 10.90 -4.62 -2.41
N ASP A 71 11.85 -5.29 -3.04
CA ASP A 71 11.62 -6.59 -3.68
C ASP A 71 11.29 -7.66 -2.64
N GLY A 72 12.05 -7.71 -1.54
CA GLY A 72 11.75 -8.59 -0.41
C GLY A 72 10.36 -8.37 0.18
N LEU A 73 9.93 -7.11 0.35
CA LEU A 73 8.59 -6.79 0.82
C LEU A 73 7.49 -7.21 -0.15
N ARG A 74 7.72 -7.08 -1.47
CA ARG A 74 6.74 -7.57 -2.48
C ARG A 74 6.61 -9.08 -2.43
N ALA A 75 7.72 -9.81 -2.32
CA ALA A 75 7.71 -11.26 -2.21
C ALA A 75 6.93 -11.72 -0.97
N LEU A 76 7.14 -11.06 0.17
CA LEU A 76 6.39 -11.33 1.40
C LEU A 76 4.88 -11.11 1.22
N LEU A 77 4.48 -9.95 0.68
CA LEU A 77 3.07 -9.63 0.43
C LEU A 77 2.42 -10.59 -0.57
N ALA A 78 3.14 -11.00 -1.61
CA ALA A 78 2.64 -11.96 -2.60
C ALA A 78 2.40 -13.33 -1.94
N ARG A 79 3.34 -13.79 -1.10
CA ARG A 79 3.20 -15.03 -0.34
C ARG A 79 1.99 -14.97 0.59
N ASP A 80 1.84 -13.88 1.35
CA ASP A 80 0.73 -13.75 2.31
C ASP A 80 -0.63 -13.77 1.60
N ARG A 81 -0.75 -13.08 0.47
CA ARG A 81 -1.97 -13.12 -0.38
C ARG A 81 -2.24 -14.50 -0.94
N ALA A 82 -1.20 -15.22 -1.37
CA ALA A 82 -1.35 -16.57 -1.90
C ALA A 82 -1.85 -17.54 -0.82
N VAL A 83 -1.31 -17.43 0.39
CA VAL A 83 -1.76 -18.23 1.55
C VAL A 83 -3.21 -17.91 1.88
N GLU A 84 -3.57 -16.62 1.99
CA GLU A 84 -4.94 -16.21 2.30
C GLU A 84 -5.93 -16.69 1.23
N SER A 85 -5.58 -16.54 -0.05
CA SER A 85 -6.41 -17.02 -1.15
C SER A 85 -6.58 -18.54 -1.10
N TRP A 86 -5.52 -19.29 -0.80
CA TRP A 86 -5.61 -20.75 -0.66
C TRP A 86 -6.53 -21.15 0.51
N LEU A 87 -6.41 -20.48 1.65
CA LEU A 87 -7.28 -20.71 2.80
C LEU A 87 -8.75 -20.47 2.43
N GLN A 88 -9.05 -19.33 1.82
CA GLN A 88 -10.41 -18.94 1.45
C GLN A 88 -11.03 -19.84 0.38
N HIS A 89 -10.26 -20.21 -0.65
CA HIS A 89 -10.82 -20.88 -1.82
C HIS A 89 -10.69 -22.41 -1.79
N GLN A 90 -9.78 -22.97 -0.98
CA GLN A 90 -9.61 -24.42 -0.90
C GLN A 90 -9.96 -24.97 0.48
N VAL A 91 -9.45 -24.36 1.54
CA VAL A 91 -9.63 -24.89 2.90
C VAL A 91 -11.05 -24.68 3.40
N VAL A 92 -11.61 -23.47 3.25
CA VAL A 92 -12.97 -23.18 3.69
C VAL A 92 -14.01 -24.07 2.99
N PRO A 93 -14.02 -24.22 1.65
CA PRO A 93 -14.97 -25.11 0.99
C PRO A 93 -14.79 -26.58 1.38
N ALA A 94 -13.54 -27.04 1.56
CA ALA A 94 -13.28 -28.40 2.02
C ALA A 94 -13.85 -28.64 3.43
N TYR A 95 -13.68 -27.66 4.33
CA TYR A 95 -14.23 -27.70 5.67
C TYR A 95 -15.75 -27.68 5.67
N ASP A 96 -16.38 -26.78 4.91
CA ASP A 96 -17.85 -26.69 4.83
C ASP A 96 -18.46 -27.98 4.28
N ALA A 97 -17.81 -28.60 3.29
CA ALA A 97 -18.29 -29.84 2.70
C ALA A 97 -18.09 -31.05 3.63
N LEU A 98 -17.04 -31.05 4.46
CA LEU A 98 -16.87 -32.04 5.53
C LEU A 98 -17.88 -31.85 6.66
N LYS A 99 -18.18 -30.59 7.01
CA LYS A 99 -19.20 -30.26 8.02
C LYS A 99 -20.60 -30.68 7.55
N ALA A 100 -20.91 -30.48 6.28
CA ALA A 100 -22.17 -30.89 5.67
C ALA A 100 -22.28 -32.42 5.53
N ASP A 101 -21.16 -33.10 5.24
CA ASP A 101 -21.10 -34.56 5.13
C ASP A 101 -19.89 -35.13 5.90
N PRO A 102 -20.09 -35.50 7.18
CA PRO A 102 -19.04 -36.06 8.02
C PRO A 102 -18.46 -37.39 7.52
N SER A 103 -19.17 -38.11 6.63
CA SER A 103 -18.69 -39.38 6.07
C SER A 103 -17.51 -39.20 5.12
N ARG A 104 -17.22 -37.96 4.70
CA ARG A 104 -16.07 -37.60 3.86
C ARG A 104 -14.75 -37.52 4.62
N ALA A 105 -14.77 -37.65 5.95
CA ALA A 105 -13.56 -37.67 6.75
C ALA A 105 -12.65 -38.85 6.34
N VAL A 106 -11.36 -38.57 6.15
CA VAL A 106 -10.34 -39.59 5.89
C VAL A 106 -9.29 -39.55 7.00
N THR A 107 -8.83 -40.73 7.40
CA THR A 107 -7.76 -40.87 8.40
C THR A 107 -6.39 -40.55 7.80
N PRO A 108 -5.42 -40.12 8.62
CA PRO A 108 -4.04 -39.90 8.16
C PRO A 108 -3.44 -41.13 7.45
N GLU A 109 -3.78 -42.33 7.90
CA GLU A 109 -3.34 -43.61 7.31
C GLU A 109 -3.90 -43.80 5.90
N GLN A 110 -5.19 -43.49 5.68
CA GLN A 110 -5.83 -43.54 4.36
C GLN A 110 -5.26 -42.49 3.39
N VAL A 111 -4.85 -41.33 3.89
CA VAL A 111 -4.18 -40.31 3.08
C VAL A 111 -2.79 -40.79 2.65
N ARG A 112 -2.01 -41.34 3.59
CA ARG A 112 -0.67 -41.88 3.30
C ARG A 112 -0.70 -43.04 2.31
N ALA A 113 -1.72 -43.89 2.35
CA ALA A 113 -1.88 -44.99 1.39
C ALA A 113 -2.17 -44.51 -0.05
N ARG A 114 -2.44 -43.22 -0.27
CA ARG A 114 -2.82 -42.63 -1.57
C ARG A 114 -1.75 -41.71 -2.18
N LEU A 115 -0.63 -41.49 -1.48
CA LEU A 115 0.51 -40.67 -1.92
C LEU A 115 1.68 -41.57 -2.31
#